data_AF-A0A6G3D4B5-F1
#
_entry.id   AF-A0A6G3D4B5-F1
#
_cell.length_a   1.000
_cell.length_b   1.000
_cell.length_c   1.000
_cell.angle_alpha   90.00
_cell.angle_beta   90.00
_cell.angle_gamma   90.00
#
_symmetry.space_group_name_H-M   'P 1'
#
loop_
_entity.id
_entity.type
_entity.pdbx_description
1 polymer ?
#
loop_
_entity_poly.entity_id
_entity_poly.type
_entity_poly.pdbx_seq_one_letter_code
_entity_poly.pdbx_strand_id
1 'polypeptide(L)'
;MPDSQPQPPHSPSPSGPADRGSLLLSGARLTDGRTVDVRLHGGRIEAVGTAGSLTPRRTLGSLPPGGVPGPGPRPGSDGHLNPGGHLDLGGYLLLPAPADPHVHADTALTADA
;
A
#
# COMPACT_ATOMS: atom_id res chain seq x y z
N MET A 1 30.53 -18.61 28.87
CA MET A 1 30.18 -18.44 27.45
C MET A 1 28.75 -18.95 27.29
N PRO A 2 27.73 -18.12 26.99
CA PRO A 2 26.36 -18.60 26.92
C PRO A 2 26.10 -19.36 25.60
N ASP A 3 25.50 -20.54 25.72
CA ASP A 3 25.02 -21.40 24.63
C ASP A 3 24.11 -20.63 23.66
N SER A 4 24.56 -20.48 22.42
CA SER A 4 23.77 -19.89 21.32
C SER A 4 22.99 -21.01 20.62
N GLN A 5 21.74 -21.21 21.02
CA GLN A 5 20.82 -22.12 20.30
C GLN A 5 20.52 -21.56 18.89
N PRO A 6 20.39 -22.41 17.85
CA PRO A 6 20.08 -21.96 16.49
C PRO A 6 18.70 -21.30 16.44
N GLN A 7 18.67 -20.06 15.96
CA GLN A 7 17.46 -19.27 15.82
C GLN A 7 16.61 -19.83 14.66
N PRO A 8 15.31 -20.11 14.85
CA PRO A 8 14.45 -20.68 13.81
C PRO A 8 14.33 -19.74 12.60
N PRO A 9 14.09 -20.27 11.38
CA PRO A 9 14.13 -19.48 10.15
C PRO A 9 13.12 -18.34 10.18
N HIS A 10 13.62 -17.13 9.97
CA HIS A 10 12.81 -15.93 9.80
C HIS A 10 11.97 -16.11 8.54
N SER A 11 10.68 -16.43 8.71
CA SER A 11 9.70 -16.30 7.65
C SER A 11 9.77 -14.85 7.13
N PRO A 12 9.70 -14.60 5.80
CA PRO A 12 9.57 -13.23 5.31
C PRO A 12 8.37 -12.66 6.04
N SER A 13 8.61 -11.67 6.91
CA SER A 13 7.52 -11.00 7.60
C SER A 13 6.64 -10.48 6.47
N PRO A 14 5.38 -10.95 6.32
CA PRO A 14 4.47 -10.29 5.40
C PRO A 14 4.49 -8.86 5.88
N SER A 15 5.01 -7.92 5.08
CA SER A 15 5.22 -6.52 5.45
C SER A 15 4.07 -6.15 6.38
N GLY A 16 4.41 -6.03 7.69
CA GLY A 16 3.45 -6.18 8.79
C GLY A 16 2.22 -5.36 8.46
N PRO A 17 0.99 -5.88 8.68
CA PRO A 17 -0.22 -5.43 8.00
C PRO A 17 -0.20 -3.92 7.99
N ALA A 18 0.26 -3.33 6.87
CA ALA A 18 0.16 -1.90 6.67
C ALA A 18 -1.33 -1.75 6.76
N ASP A 19 -1.82 -1.22 7.88
CA ASP A 19 -3.21 -1.09 8.24
C ASP A 19 -3.96 -0.92 6.92
N ARG A 20 -4.58 -2.01 6.43
CA ARG A 20 -4.84 -2.15 4.97
C ARG A 20 -6.09 -1.36 4.61
N GLY A 21 -6.11 -0.13 5.11
CA GLY A 21 -6.99 0.96 4.81
C GLY A 21 -7.08 1.15 3.31
N SER A 22 -8.07 1.95 2.94
CA SER A 22 -8.29 2.17 1.53
C SER A 22 -7.13 2.95 0.93
N LEU A 23 -6.68 2.58 -0.26
CA LEU A 23 -5.77 3.39 -1.06
C LEU A 23 -6.46 3.72 -2.37
N LEU A 24 -6.56 5.00 -2.70
CA LEU A 24 -6.95 5.43 -4.03
C LEU A 24 -5.69 5.79 -4.84
N LEU A 25 -5.50 5.10 -5.95
CA LEU A 25 -4.50 5.40 -6.96
C LEU A 25 -5.18 6.23 -8.04
N SER A 26 -4.84 7.51 -8.21
CA SER A 26 -5.49 8.38 -9.20
C SER A 26 -4.66 8.60 -10.44
N GLY A 27 -5.31 8.80 -11.59
CA GLY A 27 -4.63 9.30 -12.79
C GLY A 27 -3.64 8.32 -13.44
N ALA A 28 -3.75 7.03 -13.13
CA ALA A 28 -2.86 6.00 -13.64
C ALA A 28 -3.13 5.74 -15.13
N ARG A 29 -2.09 5.61 -15.95
CA ARG A 29 -2.26 5.18 -17.34
C ARG A 29 -2.23 3.67 -17.45
N LEU A 30 -3.10 3.09 -18.26
CA LEU A 30 -3.04 1.67 -18.65
C LEU A 30 -2.23 1.50 -19.94
N THR A 31 -1.92 0.26 -20.30
CA THR A 31 -1.17 -0.09 -21.52
C THR A 31 -1.90 0.28 -22.81
N ASP A 32 -3.21 0.49 -22.74
CA ASP A 32 -4.05 0.98 -23.83
C ASP A 32 -4.06 2.52 -23.95
N GLY A 33 -3.33 3.22 -23.08
CA GLY A 33 -3.22 4.68 -23.04
C GLY A 33 -4.34 5.38 -22.26
N ARG A 34 -5.36 4.66 -21.78
CA ARG A 34 -6.46 5.24 -21.00
C ARG A 34 -6.00 5.60 -19.60
N THR A 35 -6.59 6.66 -19.02
CA THR A 35 -6.31 7.08 -17.64
C THR A 35 -7.42 6.59 -16.71
N VAL A 36 -7.03 5.94 -15.61
CA VAL A 36 -7.93 5.29 -14.66
C VAL A 36 -7.55 5.64 -13.23
N ASP A 37 -8.54 5.52 -12.36
CA ASP A 37 -8.34 5.46 -10.92
C ASP A 37 -8.56 4.03 -10.44
N VAL A 38 -7.79 3.60 -9.44
CA VAL A 38 -7.89 2.27 -8.83
C VAL A 38 -8.04 2.41 -7.32
N ARG A 39 -9.10 1.82 -6.77
CA ARG A 39 -9.28 1.74 -5.32
C ARG A 39 -8.85 0.37 -4.82
N LEU A 40 -7.91 0.37 -3.89
CA LEU A 40 -7.46 -0.79 -3.15
C LEU A 40 -8.07 -0.78 -1.75
N HIS A 41 -8.41 -1.96 -1.25
CA HIS A 41 -8.83 -2.19 0.12
C HIS A 41 -8.36 -3.58 0.57
N GLY A 42 -7.80 -3.71 1.77
CA GLY A 42 -7.32 -5.01 2.26
C GLY A 42 -6.16 -5.60 1.44
N GLY A 43 -5.51 -4.80 0.58
CA GLY A 43 -4.50 -5.28 -0.36
C GLY A 43 -5.08 -5.89 -1.64
N ARG A 44 -6.37 -5.68 -1.93
CA ARG A 44 -7.05 -6.14 -3.14
C ARG A 44 -7.61 -4.97 -3.92
N ILE A 45 -7.68 -5.11 -5.25
CA ILE A 45 -8.44 -4.20 -6.11
C ILE A 45 -9.92 -4.33 -5.79
N GLU A 46 -10.51 -3.25 -5.25
CA GLU A 46 -11.94 -3.16 -4.95
C GLU A 46 -12.72 -2.56 -6.12
N ALA A 47 -12.16 -1.54 -6.77
CA ALA A 47 -12.77 -0.89 -7.93
C ALA A 47 -11.71 -0.34 -8.89
N VAL A 48 -12.06 -0.31 -10.17
CA VAL A 48 -11.33 0.40 -11.23
C VAL A 48 -12.34 1.30 -11.93
N GLY A 49 -12.03 2.59 -12.06
CA GLY A 49 -12.91 3.57 -12.67
C GLY A 49 -12.13 4.50 -13.61
N THR A 50 -12.85 5.28 -14.41
CA THR A 50 -12.22 6.38 -15.16
C THR A 50 -11.64 7.39 -14.18
N ALA A 51 -10.63 8.13 -14.62
CA ALA A 51 -10.03 9.20 -13.82
C ALA A 51 -11.09 10.16 -13.26
N GLY A 52 -11.01 10.45 -11.97
CA GLY A 52 -11.95 11.29 -11.21
C GLY A 52 -13.26 10.61 -10.81
N SER A 53 -13.53 9.36 -11.22
CA SER A 53 -14.79 8.67 -10.90
C SER A 53 -14.79 7.99 -9.54
N LEU A 54 -13.62 7.72 -8.96
CA LEU A 54 -13.50 7.02 -7.69
C LEU A 54 -13.23 8.01 -6.57
N THR A 55 -14.02 7.93 -5.49
CA THR A 55 -13.76 8.68 -4.26
C THR A 55 -12.87 7.86 -3.32
N PRO A 56 -11.94 8.51 -2.59
CA PRO A 56 -11.17 7.85 -1.55
C PRO A 56 -12.14 7.30 -0.52
N ARG A 57 -12.05 6.01 -0.22
CA ARG A 57 -12.87 5.45 0.85
C ARG A 57 -12.27 5.88 2.17
N ARG A 58 -12.86 6.91 2.76
CA ARG A 58 -12.60 7.28 4.15
C ARG A 58 -12.98 6.09 5.02
N THR A 59 -11.98 5.53 5.70
CA THR A 59 -12.19 4.67 6.86
C THR A 59 -12.97 5.51 7.87
N LEU A 60 -14.27 5.23 8.01
CA LEU A 60 -15.11 5.85 9.02
C LEU A 60 -14.75 5.21 10.37
N GLY A 61 -13.65 5.67 10.97
CA GLY A 61 -13.20 5.26 12.29
C GLY A 61 -12.68 6.48 13.05
N SER A 62 -13.33 6.78 14.18
CA SER A 62 -13.11 7.91 15.11
C SER A 62 -13.67 9.28 14.73
N LEU A 63 -15.01 9.38 14.61
CA LEU A 63 -15.66 10.54 15.21
C LEU A 63 -15.65 10.32 16.73
N PRO A 64 -14.97 11.14 17.55
CA PRO A 64 -15.12 11.07 19.00
C PRO A 64 -16.59 11.39 19.36
N PRO A 65 -17.26 10.60 20.21
CA PRO A 65 -18.58 10.98 20.71
C PRO A 65 -18.41 12.25 21.57
N GLY A 66 -18.88 13.40 21.06
CA GLY A 66 -19.05 14.63 21.87
C GLY A 66 -17.99 15.74 21.74
N GLY A 67 -17.25 15.85 20.63
CA GLY A 67 -16.32 16.98 20.42
C GLY A 67 -16.97 18.17 19.73
N VAL A 68 -17.08 19.31 20.42
CA VAL A 68 -17.42 20.61 19.80
C VAL A 68 -16.43 20.94 18.66
N PRO A 69 -16.88 21.54 17.54
CA PRO A 69 -15.98 21.92 16.44
C PRO A 69 -15.04 23.05 16.91
N GLY A 70 -13.80 22.69 17.25
CA GLY A 70 -12.73 23.64 17.50
C GLY A 70 -12.23 24.29 16.20
N PRO A 71 -11.60 25.48 16.28
CA PRO A 71 -11.19 26.23 15.11
C PRO A 71 -10.03 25.51 14.39
N GLY A 72 -10.28 25.12 13.13
CA GLY A 72 -9.33 24.98 12.02
C GLY A 72 -8.12 24.02 12.20
N PRO A 73 -7.85 23.12 11.24
CA PRO A 73 -6.64 22.31 11.27
C PRO A 73 -5.38 23.20 11.18
N ARG A 74 -4.45 22.99 12.11
CA ARG A 74 -3.13 23.63 12.12
C ARG A 74 -2.26 23.02 11.01
N PRO A 75 -1.59 23.82 10.17
CA PRO A 75 -0.66 23.29 9.18
C PRO A 75 0.64 22.89 9.87
N GLY A 76 0.80 21.59 10.15
CA GLY A 76 1.98 21.06 10.84
C GLY A 76 1.90 19.56 11.11
N SER A 77 1.31 18.79 10.20
CA SER A 77 1.37 17.32 10.24
C SER A 77 2.18 16.84 9.06
N ASP A 78 3.34 16.29 9.36
CA ASP A 78 4.32 15.69 8.48
C ASP A 78 3.70 14.46 7.78
N GLY A 79 2.93 14.74 6.73
CA GLY A 79 2.91 14.00 5.47
C GLY A 79 2.76 12.48 5.45
N HIS A 80 2.31 11.79 6.49
CA HIS A 80 2.15 10.34 6.44
C HIS A 80 0.87 9.83 7.12
N LEU A 81 -0.10 9.48 6.27
CA LEU A 81 -1.22 8.56 6.50
C LEU A 81 -2.48 9.10 7.20
N ASN A 82 -3.38 9.66 6.39
CA ASN A 82 -4.80 9.37 6.56
C ASN A 82 -5.00 7.85 6.38
N PRO A 83 -5.76 7.11 7.23
CA PRO A 83 -6.03 5.67 7.06
C PRO A 83 -6.86 5.33 5.80
N GLY A 84 -7.13 6.32 4.95
CA GLY A 84 -7.40 6.16 3.54
C GLY A 84 -6.35 6.95 2.73
N GLY A 85 -5.30 6.30 2.23
CA GLY A 85 -4.24 6.93 1.46
C GLY A 85 -4.73 7.36 0.06
N HIS A 86 -4.13 8.41 -0.49
CA HIS A 86 -4.32 8.82 -1.88
C HIS A 86 -2.95 8.97 -2.54
N LEU A 87 -2.76 8.31 -3.69
CA LEU A 87 -1.52 8.35 -4.46
C LEU A 87 -1.82 8.79 -5.89
N ASP A 88 -1.23 9.91 -6.29
CA ASP A 88 -1.31 10.40 -7.66
C ASP A 88 -0.28 9.68 -8.55
N LEU A 89 -0.77 9.03 -9.60
CA LEU A 89 0.02 8.29 -10.59
C LEU A 89 0.02 8.99 -11.95
N GLY A 90 -0.32 10.28 -12.01
CA GLY A 90 -0.20 11.10 -13.22
C GLY A 90 1.17 10.94 -13.89
N GLY A 91 1.16 10.51 -15.16
CA GLY A 91 2.39 10.27 -15.93
C GLY A 91 3.02 8.89 -15.77
N TYR A 92 2.49 8.03 -14.89
CA TYR A 92 2.95 6.66 -14.70
C TYR A 92 2.05 5.63 -15.40
N LEU A 93 2.66 4.54 -15.84
CA LEU A 93 1.98 3.37 -16.39
C LEU A 93 1.73 2.35 -15.28
N LEU A 94 0.47 1.97 -15.07
CA LEU A 94 0.10 0.91 -14.15
C LEU A 94 0.14 -0.43 -14.87
N LEU A 95 0.99 -1.31 -14.37
CA LEU A 95 1.17 -2.67 -14.88
C LEU A 95 0.81 -3.69 -13.80
N PRO A 96 0.24 -4.84 -14.17
CA PRO A 96 0.24 -6.01 -13.31
C PRO A 96 1.67 -6.31 -12.85
N ALA A 97 1.84 -6.71 -11.60
CA ALA A 97 3.13 -7.20 -11.14
C ALA A 97 3.57 -8.37 -12.04
N PRO A 98 4.84 -8.43 -12.46
CA PRO A 98 5.34 -9.54 -13.26
C PRO A 98 5.22 -10.84 -12.47
N ALA A 99 4.65 -11.86 -13.09
CA ALA A 99 4.65 -13.23 -12.58
C ALA A 99 5.70 -14.01 -13.37
N ASP A 100 6.74 -14.51 -12.71
CA ASP A 100 7.73 -15.40 -13.32
C ASP A 100 7.33 -16.87 -13.06
N PRO A 101 6.75 -17.57 -14.05
CA PRO A 101 6.30 -18.95 -13.87
C PRO A 101 7.46 -19.96 -13.82
N HIS A 102 8.68 -19.54 -14.17
CA HIS A 102 9.84 -20.42 -14.33
C HIS A 102 11.04 -19.88 -13.54
N VAL A 103 10.76 -19.32 -12.35
CA VAL A 103 11.81 -18.91 -11.43
C VAL A 103 12.52 -20.15 -10.88
N HIS A 104 13.78 -20.31 -11.28
CA HIS A 104 14.70 -21.20 -10.59
C HIS A 104 15.34 -20.40 -9.45
N ALA A 105 14.94 -20.69 -8.21
CA ALA A 105 15.47 -20.02 -7.03
C ALA A 105 16.86 -20.58 -6.67
N ASP A 106 17.80 -20.55 -7.62
CA ASP A 106 19.16 -21.03 -7.41
C ASP A 106 20.02 -19.88 -6.86
N THR A 107 19.83 -19.62 -5.57
CA THR A 107 20.83 -18.88 -4.79
C THR A 107 21.70 -19.90 -4.06
N ALA A 108 22.73 -20.41 -4.73
CA ALA A 108 23.76 -21.22 -4.09
C ALA A 108 24.67 -20.29 -3.27
N LEU A 109 24.46 -20.31 -1.94
CA LEU A 109 25.27 -19.56 -0.99
C LEU A 109 26.56 -20.36 -0.70
N THR A 110 27.66 -20.05 -1.36
CA THR A 110 28.98 -20.62 -1.01
C THR A 110 29.59 -19.81 0.14
N ALA A 111 29.93 -20.49 1.24
CA ALA A 111 30.68 -19.91 2.35
C ALA A 111 32.19 -19.80 2.00
N ASP A 112 32.86 -18.76 2.50
CA ASP A 112 34.33 -18.62 2.45
C ASP A 112 34.98 -19.56 3.50
N ALA A 113 36.18 -20.05 3.20
CA ALA A 113 36.85 -21.20 3.82
C ALA A 113 37.29 -21.03 5.29
#